data_AF-A0A2P4X5M8-F1
#
_entry.id   AF-A0A2P4X5M8-F1
#
_cell.length_a   1.000
_cell.length_b   1.000
_cell.length_c   1.000
_cell.angle_alpha   90.00
_cell.angle_beta   90.00
_cell.angle_gamma   90.00
#
_symmetry.space_group_name_H-M   'P 1'
#
loop_
_entity.id
_entity.type
_entity.pdbx_description
1 polymer ?
#
loop_
_entity_poly.entity_id
_entity_poly.type
_entity_poly.pdbx_seq_one_letter_code
_entity_poly.pdbx_strand_id
1 'polypeptide(L)'
;MKAFKPEKTPYLNCERLTRWAYLAFAVSTLYVVERAKNNKIPRENFFGMAASLLPTELSHKIAVMHTCLVGFLLKKKVPIFSHWSGAFAGLVQCVVAANLVKWYRQNLSSKDIIRDAFTSSDIAPEQLKDIGHMTLKRWLSVFLPLPQPMAVSLSYPGVSKIRTVTYAHVGKTKTQKLLMDVYKHQDTPPNAPIFLYIHGGGWVIGDRRIPPFACVYQVASMGWVVCVIDYRLSPGVAFPTHLIDSKRAVAYLRKNA
;
A
#
# COMPACT_ATOMS: atom_id res chain seq x y z
N MET A 1 -28.04 -36.35 42.23
CA MET A 1 -27.35 -36.25 40.93
C MET A 1 -28.37 -35.88 39.86
N LYS A 2 -28.40 -34.61 39.41
CA LYS A 2 -29.23 -34.20 38.25
C LYS A 2 -28.39 -34.33 36.99
N ALA A 3 -28.86 -35.09 36.01
CA ALA A 3 -28.19 -35.28 34.73
C ALA A 3 -28.14 -33.94 33.95
N PHE A 4 -26.94 -33.50 33.62
CA PHE A 4 -26.70 -32.33 32.77
C PHE A 4 -27.09 -32.70 31.33
N LYS A 5 -28.18 -32.12 30.81
CA LYS A 5 -28.51 -32.19 29.38
C LYS A 5 -27.75 -31.07 28.67
N PRO A 6 -26.90 -31.36 27.68
CA PRO A 6 -26.23 -30.31 26.91
C PRO A 6 -27.27 -29.52 26.12
N GLU A 7 -27.28 -28.20 26.33
CA GLU A 7 -28.11 -27.26 25.61
C GLU A 7 -27.66 -27.22 24.14
N LYS A 8 -28.59 -27.41 23.20
CA LYS A 8 -28.28 -27.35 21.76
C LYS A 8 -27.91 -25.92 21.41
N THR A 9 -26.65 -25.68 21.08
CA THR A 9 -26.19 -24.38 20.59
C THR A 9 -26.96 -24.01 19.31
N PRO A 10 -27.64 -22.84 19.25
CA PRO A 10 -28.51 -22.48 18.14
C PRO A 10 -27.76 -22.24 16.81
N TYR A 11 -26.43 -22.18 16.85
CA TYR A 11 -25.58 -21.86 15.70
C TYR A 11 -25.30 -23.05 14.75
N LEU A 12 -25.62 -24.29 15.14
CA LEU A 12 -25.31 -25.48 14.32
C LEU A 12 -26.46 -25.94 13.40
N ASN A 13 -27.67 -25.40 13.55
CA ASN A 13 -28.81 -25.81 12.70
C ASN A 13 -28.83 -25.12 11.31
N CYS A 14 -27.96 -24.12 11.08
CA CYS A 14 -27.80 -23.42 9.78
C CYS A 14 -26.70 -24.04 8.89
N GLU A 15 -26.30 -25.29 9.13
CA GLU A 15 -25.12 -25.90 8.49
C GLU A 15 -25.21 -26.13 6.97
N ARG A 16 -26.41 -26.17 6.38
CA ARG A 16 -26.53 -26.43 4.93
C ARG A 16 -26.09 -25.24 4.08
N LEU A 17 -26.50 -24.03 4.44
CA LEU A 17 -26.12 -22.79 3.73
C LEU A 17 -24.64 -22.49 3.90
N THR A 18 -24.06 -22.73 5.09
CA THR A 18 -22.62 -22.58 5.31
C THR A 18 -21.81 -23.61 4.53
N ARG A 19 -22.22 -24.88 4.42
CA ARG A 19 -21.52 -25.89 3.61
C ARG A 19 -21.45 -25.52 2.13
N TRP A 20 -22.54 -25.03 1.54
CA TRP A 20 -22.53 -24.58 0.14
C TRP A 20 -21.71 -23.29 -0.04
N ALA A 21 -21.74 -22.37 0.92
CA ALA A 21 -20.87 -21.19 0.90
C ALA A 21 -19.38 -21.56 1.02
N TYR A 22 -19.02 -22.51 1.89
CA TYR A 22 -17.67 -23.04 2.02
C TYR A 22 -17.24 -23.80 0.77
N LEU A 23 -18.11 -24.60 0.17
CA LEU A 23 -17.81 -25.29 -1.08
C LEU A 23 -17.64 -24.27 -2.22
N ALA A 24 -18.51 -23.27 -2.33
CA ALA A 24 -18.38 -22.21 -3.32
C ALA A 24 -17.09 -21.40 -3.13
N PHE A 25 -16.73 -21.07 -1.87
CA PHE A 25 -15.45 -20.44 -1.54
C PHE A 25 -14.26 -21.34 -1.89
N ALA A 26 -14.31 -22.63 -1.59
CA ALA A 26 -13.24 -23.57 -1.90
C ALA A 26 -13.08 -23.77 -3.41
N VAL A 27 -14.17 -23.96 -4.15
CA VAL A 27 -14.19 -24.12 -5.61
C VAL A 27 -13.74 -22.84 -6.30
N SER A 28 -14.21 -21.67 -5.86
CA SER A 28 -13.73 -20.38 -6.39
C SER A 28 -12.25 -20.17 -6.08
N THR A 29 -11.77 -20.55 -4.89
CA THR A 29 -10.34 -20.51 -4.54
C THR A 29 -9.53 -21.45 -5.44
N LEU A 30 -10.00 -22.68 -5.68
CA LEU A 30 -9.35 -23.63 -6.60
C LEU A 30 -9.34 -23.12 -8.04
N TYR A 31 -10.44 -22.54 -8.51
CA TYR A 31 -10.53 -21.91 -9.82
C TYR A 31 -9.57 -20.72 -9.94
N VAL A 32 -9.48 -19.87 -8.91
CA VAL A 32 -8.52 -18.76 -8.86
C VAL A 32 -7.08 -19.28 -8.85
N VAL A 33 -6.78 -20.35 -8.10
CA VAL A 33 -5.46 -20.98 -8.06
C VAL A 33 -5.09 -21.57 -9.43
N GLU A 34 -6.03 -22.26 -10.08
CA GLU A 34 -5.82 -22.81 -11.43
C GLU A 34 -5.64 -21.68 -12.46
N ARG A 35 -6.47 -20.63 -12.38
CA ARG A 35 -6.35 -19.45 -13.24
C ARG A 35 -5.04 -18.69 -12.99
N ALA A 36 -4.55 -18.65 -11.75
CA ALA A 36 -3.29 -18.01 -11.35
C ALA A 36 -2.05 -18.75 -11.87
N LYS A 37 -2.18 -20.00 -12.33
CA LYS A 37 -1.11 -20.69 -13.08
C LYS A 37 -0.95 -20.13 -14.50
N ASN A 38 -1.98 -19.47 -15.03
CA ASN A 38 -1.93 -18.88 -16.36
C ASN A 38 -1.37 -17.45 -16.28
N ASN A 39 -0.15 -17.28 -16.79
CA ASN A 39 0.63 -16.04 -16.68
C ASN A 39 0.22 -14.95 -17.69
N LYS A 40 -0.82 -15.15 -18.51
CA LYS A 40 -1.33 -14.14 -19.45
C LYS A 40 -2.37 -13.23 -18.77
N ILE A 41 -1.94 -12.01 -18.44
CA ILE A 41 -2.80 -10.94 -17.91
C ILE A 41 -3.06 -9.90 -19.02
N PRO A 42 -4.32 -9.55 -19.33
CA PRO A 42 -4.64 -8.53 -20.32
C PRO A 42 -4.09 -7.16 -19.90
N ARG A 43 -3.42 -6.45 -20.83
CA ARG A 43 -2.82 -5.13 -20.57
C ARG A 43 -3.85 -4.03 -20.26
N GLU A 44 -5.08 -4.19 -20.74
CA GLU A 44 -6.17 -3.22 -20.61
C GLU A 44 -6.58 -2.98 -19.15
N ASN A 45 -6.53 -4.01 -18.31
CA ASN A 45 -6.84 -3.90 -16.87
C ASN A 45 -5.83 -3.03 -16.11
N PHE A 46 -4.60 -2.93 -16.60
CA PHE A 46 -3.53 -2.19 -15.93
C PHE A 46 -3.66 -0.68 -16.12
N PHE A 47 -3.99 -0.22 -17.33
CA PHE A 47 -4.19 1.20 -17.60
C PHE A 47 -5.39 1.76 -16.84
N GLY A 48 -6.50 1.03 -16.79
CA GLY A 48 -7.68 1.44 -16.02
C GLY A 48 -7.36 1.59 -14.53
N MET A 49 -6.66 0.62 -13.94
CA MET A 49 -6.18 0.70 -12.55
C MET A 49 -5.27 1.93 -12.35
N ALA A 50 -4.25 2.12 -13.18
CA ALA A 50 -3.35 3.26 -13.06
C ALA A 50 -4.07 4.61 -13.20
N ALA A 51 -5.00 4.73 -14.15
CA ALA A 51 -5.80 5.92 -14.35
C ALA A 51 -6.71 6.21 -13.15
N SER A 52 -7.27 5.18 -12.50
CA SER A 52 -8.12 5.37 -11.31
C SER A 52 -7.35 5.86 -10.08
N LEU A 53 -6.04 5.57 -9.97
CA LEU A 53 -5.22 6.00 -8.83
C LEU A 53 -4.93 7.51 -8.85
N LEU A 54 -4.92 8.13 -10.04
CA LEU A 54 -4.63 9.57 -10.17
C LEU A 54 -5.64 10.44 -9.40
N PRO A 55 -6.96 10.36 -9.65
CA PRO A 55 -7.93 11.19 -8.94
C PRO A 55 -8.16 10.77 -7.49
N THR A 56 -7.81 9.54 -7.08
CA THR A 56 -8.02 9.07 -5.70
C THR A 56 -6.79 9.33 -4.82
N GLU A 57 -5.63 8.76 -5.17
CA GLU A 57 -4.39 8.83 -4.36
C GLU A 57 -3.69 10.19 -4.50
N LEU A 58 -3.71 10.77 -5.70
CA LEU A 58 -2.99 12.00 -6.03
C LEU A 58 -3.91 13.22 -6.14
N SER A 59 -5.14 13.13 -5.63
CA SER A 59 -6.13 14.21 -5.62
C SER A 59 -5.56 15.56 -5.19
N HIS A 60 -4.78 15.57 -4.11
CA HIS A 60 -4.10 16.76 -3.57
C HIS A 60 -3.07 17.36 -4.54
N LYS A 61 -2.24 16.54 -5.20
CA LYS A 61 -1.24 17.04 -6.16
C LYS A 61 -1.90 17.61 -7.41
N ILE A 62 -2.94 16.93 -7.88
CA ILE A 62 -3.73 17.39 -9.02
C ILE A 62 -4.44 18.70 -8.68
N ALA A 63 -5.06 18.81 -7.49
CA ALA A 63 -5.69 20.05 -7.04
C ALA A 63 -4.71 21.24 -6.98
N VAL A 64 -3.48 21.01 -6.50
CA VAL A 64 -2.42 22.04 -6.52
C VAL A 64 -2.05 22.42 -7.95
N MET A 65 -1.86 21.46 -8.85
CA MET A 65 -1.56 21.71 -10.26
C MET A 65 -2.68 22.53 -10.93
N HIS A 66 -3.94 22.18 -10.70
CA HIS A 66 -5.10 22.93 -11.20
C HIS A 66 -5.11 24.37 -10.67
N THR A 67 -4.86 24.56 -9.37
CA THR A 67 -4.82 25.89 -8.75
C THR A 67 -3.70 26.74 -9.35
N CYS A 68 -2.50 26.16 -9.54
CA CYS A 68 -1.37 26.83 -10.17
C CYS A 68 -1.67 27.21 -11.64
N LEU A 69 -2.28 26.30 -12.40
CA LEU A 69 -2.65 26.56 -13.79
C LEU A 69 -3.68 27.69 -13.89
N VAL A 70 -4.74 27.65 -13.08
CA VAL A 70 -5.75 28.72 -13.02
C VAL A 70 -5.10 30.05 -12.63
N GLY A 71 -4.26 30.07 -11.60
CA GLY A 71 -3.53 31.27 -11.18
C GLY A 71 -2.63 31.83 -12.28
N PHE A 72 -1.93 30.97 -13.02
CA PHE A 72 -1.12 31.36 -14.17
C PHE A 72 -1.97 31.99 -15.28
N LEU A 73 -3.11 31.37 -15.62
CA LEU A 73 -4.01 31.84 -16.66
C LEU A 73 -4.64 33.20 -16.32
N LEU A 74 -5.07 33.38 -15.06
CA LEU A 74 -5.56 34.65 -14.55
C LEU A 74 -4.47 35.73 -14.59
N LYS A 75 -3.24 35.41 -14.16
CA LYS A 75 -2.09 36.32 -14.21
C LYS A 75 -1.75 36.75 -15.64
N LYS A 76 -1.90 35.86 -16.62
CA LYS A 76 -1.67 36.14 -18.04
C LYS A 76 -2.87 36.81 -18.73
N LYS A 77 -3.96 37.08 -18.00
CA LYS A 77 -5.21 37.65 -18.53
C LYS A 77 -5.73 36.93 -19.78
N VAL A 78 -5.54 35.60 -19.82
CA VAL A 78 -6.03 34.78 -20.94
C VAL A 78 -7.57 34.88 -20.94
N PRO A 79 -8.21 35.21 -22.07
CA PRO A 79 -9.65 35.44 -22.13
C PRO A 79 -10.41 34.10 -22.14
N ILE A 80 -10.28 33.29 -21.09
CA ILE A 80 -10.87 31.94 -21.00
C ILE A 80 -12.40 32.00 -21.06
N PHE A 81 -13.00 33.06 -20.52
CA PHE A 81 -14.45 33.23 -20.47
C PHE A 81 -15.01 34.05 -21.64
N SER A 82 -14.21 34.43 -22.64
CA SER A 82 -14.68 35.26 -23.76
C SER A 82 -15.51 34.50 -24.78
N HIS A 83 -15.41 33.17 -24.81
CA HIS A 83 -16.19 32.30 -25.68
C HIS A 83 -16.94 31.26 -24.86
N TRP A 84 -18.10 30.83 -25.36
CA TRP A 84 -18.95 29.83 -24.70
C TRP A 84 -18.20 28.52 -24.40
N SER A 85 -17.30 28.10 -25.30
CA SER A 85 -16.49 26.89 -25.14
C SER A 85 -15.50 27.00 -23.98
N GLY A 86 -14.88 28.16 -23.81
CA GLY A 86 -13.97 28.42 -22.71
C GLY A 86 -14.69 28.63 -21.38
N ALA A 87 -15.89 29.25 -21.38
CA ALA A 87 -16.75 29.32 -20.21
C ALA A 87 -17.23 27.93 -19.75
N PHE A 88 -17.64 27.07 -20.69
CA PHE A 88 -17.98 25.68 -20.41
C PHE A 88 -16.78 24.88 -19.85
N ALA A 89 -15.62 24.99 -20.50
CA ALA A 89 -14.39 24.33 -20.02
C ALA A 89 -14.00 24.82 -18.60
N GLY A 90 -14.16 26.12 -18.33
CA GLY A 90 -13.95 26.71 -17.00
C GLY A 90 -14.90 26.14 -15.95
N LEU A 91 -16.20 26.01 -16.28
CA LEU A 91 -17.19 25.40 -15.40
C LEU A 91 -16.87 23.93 -15.11
N VAL A 92 -16.52 23.15 -16.13
CA VAL A 92 -16.07 21.75 -15.96
C VAL A 92 -14.85 21.68 -15.05
N GLN A 93 -13.88 22.58 -15.22
CA GLN A 93 -12.69 22.67 -14.37
C GLN A 93 -13.03 22.98 -12.91
N CYS A 94 -13.98 23.89 -12.66
CA CYS A 94 -14.46 24.17 -11.30
C CYS A 94 -15.11 22.95 -10.65
N VAL A 95 -15.94 22.19 -11.40
CA VAL A 95 -16.56 20.96 -10.91
C VAL A 95 -15.51 19.90 -10.60
N VAL A 96 -14.52 19.72 -11.46
CA VAL A 96 -13.39 18.80 -11.24
C VAL A 96 -12.61 19.20 -9.98
N ALA A 97 -12.28 20.48 -9.81
CA ALA A 97 -11.58 20.98 -8.64
C ALA A 97 -12.37 20.73 -7.34
N ALA A 98 -13.68 20.99 -7.34
CA ALA A 98 -14.55 20.73 -6.20
C ALA A 98 -14.57 19.23 -5.84
N ASN A 99 -14.64 18.35 -6.84
CA ASN A 99 -14.57 16.90 -6.63
C ASN A 99 -13.21 16.46 -6.09
N LEU A 100 -12.09 17.00 -6.59
CA LEU A 100 -10.76 16.70 -6.07
C LEU A 100 -10.60 17.13 -4.60
N VAL A 101 -11.15 18.29 -4.23
CA VAL A 101 -11.18 18.73 -2.82
C VAL A 101 -12.02 17.78 -1.96
N LYS A 102 -13.17 17.32 -2.47
CA LYS A 102 -14.01 16.33 -1.77
C LYS A 102 -13.26 15.01 -1.54
N TRP A 103 -12.62 14.47 -2.59
CA TRP A 103 -11.79 13.27 -2.48
C TRP A 103 -10.64 13.45 -1.51
N TYR A 104 -9.97 14.60 -1.55
CA TYR A 104 -8.89 14.87 -0.61
C TYR A 104 -9.39 14.90 0.85
N ARG A 105 -10.53 15.54 1.12
CA ARG A 105 -11.15 15.52 2.45
C ARG A 105 -11.50 14.10 2.92
N GLN A 106 -12.02 13.27 2.01
CA GLN A 106 -12.32 11.86 2.31
C GLN A 106 -11.04 11.06 2.64
N ASN A 107 -9.95 11.30 1.92
CA ASN A 107 -8.65 10.69 2.23
C ASN A 107 -8.17 11.12 3.62
N LEU A 108 -8.36 12.38 4.01
CA LEU A 108 -7.99 12.88 5.34
C LEU A 108 -8.85 12.29 6.47
N SER A 109 -10.13 12.01 6.21
CA SER A 109 -11.03 11.39 7.19
C SER A 109 -10.81 9.88 7.35
N SER A 110 -10.02 9.25 6.48
CA SER A 110 -9.73 7.81 6.58
C SER A 110 -9.12 7.42 7.92
N LYS A 111 -8.38 8.33 8.57
CA LYS A 111 -7.83 8.14 9.91
C LYS A 111 -8.91 7.85 10.95
N ASP A 112 -10.09 8.45 10.82
CA ASP A 112 -11.18 8.29 11.77
C ASP A 112 -11.80 6.90 11.62
N ILE A 113 -12.01 6.46 10.37
CA ILE A 113 -12.43 5.08 10.07
C ILE A 113 -11.45 4.06 10.65
N ILE A 114 -10.14 4.31 10.52
CA ILE A 114 -9.11 3.43 11.08
C ILE A 114 -9.19 3.41 12.60
N ARG A 115 -9.28 4.58 13.26
CA ARG A 115 -9.41 4.68 14.73
C ARG A 115 -10.65 3.95 15.25
N ASP A 116 -11.79 4.15 14.58
CA ASP A 116 -13.05 3.49 14.93
C ASP A 116 -12.93 1.97 14.78
N ALA A 117 -12.29 1.49 13.71
CA ALA A 117 -12.06 0.06 13.49
C ALA A 117 -11.17 -0.58 14.58
N PHE A 118 -10.26 0.19 15.20
CA PHE A 118 -9.41 -0.29 16.29
C PHE A 118 -10.02 -0.10 17.68
N THR A 119 -11.20 0.51 17.82
CA THR A 119 -11.83 0.72 19.13
C THR A 119 -12.24 -0.59 19.81
N SER A 120 -12.47 -1.66 19.03
CA SER A 120 -12.73 -3.01 19.55
C SER A 120 -11.47 -3.86 19.80
N SER A 121 -10.28 -3.28 19.59
CA SER A 121 -9.00 -3.96 19.83
C SER A 121 -8.47 -3.69 21.25
N ASP A 122 -7.50 -4.49 21.69
CA ASP A 122 -6.85 -4.33 23.00
C ASP A 122 -5.86 -3.14 23.08
N ILE A 123 -5.95 -2.18 22.14
CA ILE A 123 -5.08 -1.00 22.08
C ILE A 123 -5.69 0.12 22.92
N ALA A 124 -4.87 0.75 23.78
CA ALA A 124 -5.34 1.83 24.64
C ALA A 124 -5.88 3.02 23.80
N PRO A 125 -7.03 3.62 24.16
CA PRO A 125 -7.64 4.71 23.39
C PRO A 125 -6.72 5.92 23.14
N GLU A 126 -5.82 6.20 24.08
CA GLU A 126 -4.84 7.29 23.94
C GLU A 126 -3.86 7.04 22.78
N GLN A 127 -3.47 5.79 22.54
CA GLN A 127 -2.59 5.43 21.42
C GLN A 127 -3.30 5.52 20.06
N LEU A 128 -4.63 5.39 20.05
CA LEU A 128 -5.43 5.53 18.82
C LEU A 128 -5.49 6.98 18.34
N LYS A 129 -5.41 7.97 19.25
CA LYS A 129 -5.44 9.40 18.89
C LYS A 129 -4.27 9.78 17.97
N ASP A 130 -3.13 9.12 18.11
CA ASP A 130 -1.94 9.33 17.28
C ASP A 130 -2.10 8.85 15.84
N ILE A 131 -3.05 7.95 15.55
CA ILE A 131 -3.29 7.47 14.18
C ILE A 131 -3.69 8.65 13.30
N GLY A 132 -2.94 8.92 12.24
CA GLY A 132 -3.19 10.05 11.34
C GLY A 132 -2.69 11.41 11.86
N HIS A 133 -2.02 11.46 13.01
CA HIS A 133 -1.29 12.65 13.43
C HIS A 133 -0.09 12.88 12.50
N MET A 134 0.02 14.11 11.98
CA MET A 134 1.05 14.49 11.02
C MET A 134 1.71 15.79 11.44
N THR A 135 3.05 15.76 11.56
CA THR A 135 3.85 16.97 11.79
C THR A 135 3.91 17.83 10.52
N LEU A 136 4.23 19.12 10.67
CA LEU A 136 4.38 20.02 9.53
C LEU A 136 5.42 19.51 8.52
N LYS A 137 6.54 18.95 8.99
CA LYS A 137 7.58 18.35 8.11
C LYS A 137 7.01 17.22 7.25
N ARG A 138 6.20 16.33 7.85
CA ARG A 138 5.53 15.24 7.12
C ARG A 138 4.51 15.78 6.12
N TRP A 139 3.75 16.81 6.49
CA TRP A 139 2.85 17.50 5.55
C TRP A 139 3.60 18.09 4.36
N LEU A 140 4.74 18.75 4.59
CA LEU A 140 5.58 19.27 3.51
C LEU A 140 6.06 18.15 2.57
N SER A 141 6.38 16.97 3.09
CA SER A 141 6.78 15.82 2.26
C SER A 141 5.66 15.30 1.33
N VAL A 142 4.40 15.54 1.69
CA VAL A 142 3.23 15.17 0.88
C VAL A 142 2.97 16.20 -0.23
N PHE A 143 3.04 17.49 0.12
CA PHE A 143 2.67 18.58 -0.78
C PHE A 143 3.78 19.05 -1.72
N LEU A 144 5.04 19.01 -1.28
CA LEU A 144 6.15 19.50 -2.10
C LEU A 144 6.47 18.51 -3.24
N PRO A 145 6.84 19.01 -4.44
CA PRO A 145 7.14 18.17 -5.60
C PRO A 145 8.55 17.58 -5.52
N LEU A 146 8.96 17.09 -4.35
CA LEU A 146 10.24 16.44 -4.14
C LEU A 146 10.13 14.94 -4.49
N PRO A 147 11.20 14.31 -5.01
CA PRO A 147 11.28 12.86 -5.06
C PRO A 147 10.96 12.26 -3.69
N GLN A 148 10.01 11.31 -3.65
CA GLN A 148 9.50 10.73 -2.42
C GLN A 148 10.60 10.21 -1.46
N PRO A 149 11.68 9.54 -1.92
CA PRO A 149 12.74 9.08 -1.03
C PRO A 149 13.42 10.25 -0.30
N MET A 150 13.63 11.36 -0.99
CA MET A 150 14.26 12.56 -0.43
C MET A 150 13.33 13.26 0.55
N ALA A 151 12.07 13.45 0.17
CA ALA A 151 11.06 14.10 1.02
C ALA A 151 10.82 13.34 2.33
N VAL A 152 10.76 12.01 2.24
CA VAL A 152 10.57 11.13 3.40
C VAL A 152 11.83 11.09 4.26
N SER A 153 13.03 10.97 3.68
CA SER A 153 14.29 10.98 4.44
C SER A 153 14.42 12.23 5.33
N LEU A 154 14.06 13.42 4.81
CA LEU A 154 14.05 14.67 5.58
C LEU A 154 13.03 14.68 6.74
N SER A 155 11.96 13.89 6.63
CA SER A 155 10.92 13.77 7.66
C SER A 155 11.26 12.76 8.77
N TYR A 156 12.28 11.92 8.55
CA TYR A 156 12.66 10.81 9.41
C TYR A 156 14.19 10.78 9.57
N PRO A 157 14.78 11.72 10.33
CA PRO A 157 16.22 11.75 10.55
C PRO A 157 16.70 10.45 11.19
N GLY A 158 17.95 10.06 10.91
CA GLY A 158 18.55 8.84 11.44
C GLY A 158 18.10 7.54 10.76
N VAL A 159 17.02 7.56 9.97
CA VAL A 159 16.61 6.39 9.17
C VAL A 159 17.31 6.39 7.82
N SER A 160 17.93 5.26 7.48
CA SER A 160 18.57 5.10 6.17
C SER A 160 18.56 3.64 5.70
N LYS A 161 18.75 3.44 4.40
CA LYS A 161 19.09 2.13 3.84
C LYS A 161 20.55 1.83 4.17
N ILE A 162 20.79 0.76 4.93
CA ILE A 162 22.14 0.42 5.39
C ILE A 162 22.87 -0.53 4.44
N ARG A 163 22.17 -1.45 3.78
CA ARG A 163 22.77 -2.43 2.86
C ARG A 163 21.75 -3.06 1.93
N THR A 164 22.26 -3.69 0.86
CA THR A 164 21.52 -4.62 0.01
C THR A 164 22.14 -6.00 0.19
N VAL A 165 21.32 -7.01 0.49
CA VAL A 165 21.76 -8.37 0.78
C VAL A 165 21.17 -9.33 -0.25
N THR A 166 21.95 -10.32 -0.69
CA THR A 166 21.41 -11.45 -1.46
C THR A 166 20.91 -12.50 -0.50
N TYR A 167 19.60 -12.73 -0.46
CA TYR A 167 18.99 -13.69 0.47
C TYR A 167 18.76 -15.07 -0.15
N ALA A 168 18.73 -15.15 -1.49
CA ALA A 168 18.58 -16.41 -2.21
C ALA A 168 19.15 -16.35 -3.63
N HIS A 169 19.47 -17.53 -4.16
CA HIS A 169 19.83 -17.76 -5.55
C HIS A 169 18.81 -18.73 -6.17
N VAL A 170 18.19 -18.35 -7.29
CA VAL A 170 17.04 -19.02 -7.89
C VAL A 170 17.22 -19.23 -9.40
N GLY A 171 16.24 -19.89 -10.03
CA GLY A 171 16.32 -20.35 -11.42
C GLY A 171 16.96 -21.74 -11.55
N LYS A 172 16.90 -22.33 -12.74
CA LYS A 172 17.42 -23.69 -13.00
C LYS A 172 18.91 -23.82 -12.67
N THR A 173 19.68 -22.78 -12.98
CA THR A 173 21.13 -22.69 -12.76
C THR A 173 21.51 -22.06 -11.41
N LYS A 174 20.54 -21.61 -10.61
CA LYS A 174 20.76 -20.85 -9.36
C LYS A 174 21.67 -19.62 -9.53
N THR A 175 21.63 -18.96 -10.69
CA THR A 175 22.42 -17.74 -10.94
C THR A 175 21.65 -16.46 -10.65
N GLN A 176 20.31 -16.51 -10.67
CA GLN A 176 19.49 -15.32 -10.43
C GLN A 176 19.46 -15.01 -8.93
N LYS A 177 19.92 -13.82 -8.55
CA LYS A 177 19.91 -13.34 -7.16
C LYS A 177 18.56 -12.75 -6.79
N LEU A 178 18.08 -13.07 -5.60
CA LEU A 178 17.01 -12.34 -4.94
C LEU A 178 17.60 -11.46 -3.86
N LEU A 179 17.27 -10.17 -3.92
CA LEU A 179 17.89 -9.13 -3.12
C LEU A 179 16.92 -8.58 -2.09
N MET A 180 17.49 -8.08 -0.99
CA MET A 180 16.78 -7.47 0.12
C MET A 180 17.47 -6.17 0.51
N ASP A 181 16.72 -5.08 0.56
CA ASP A 181 17.19 -3.82 1.10
C ASP A 181 16.83 -3.74 2.59
N VAL A 182 17.82 -3.41 3.41
CA VAL A 182 17.67 -3.29 4.86
C VAL A 182 17.73 -1.82 5.26
N TYR A 183 16.69 -1.36 5.96
CA TYR A 183 16.56 -0.02 6.50
C TYR A 183 16.51 -0.09 8.03
N LYS A 184 17.16 0.85 8.70
CA LYS A 184 17.08 0.99 10.16
C LYS A 184 17.31 2.43 10.59
N HIS A 185 16.87 2.77 11.80
CA HIS A 185 17.32 3.97 12.49
C HIS A 185 18.76 3.76 13.01
N GLN A 186 19.56 4.82 13.12
CA GLN A 186 20.92 4.75 13.67
C GLN A 186 20.94 4.19 15.10
N ASP A 187 19.92 4.53 15.90
CA ASP A 187 19.76 4.09 17.31
C ASP A 187 18.93 2.81 17.45
N THR A 188 18.80 2.02 16.37
CA THR A 188 18.06 0.75 16.41
C THR A 188 18.75 -0.23 17.38
N PRO A 189 18.04 -0.80 18.37
CA PRO A 189 18.64 -1.71 19.34
C PRO A 189 19.11 -3.02 18.69
N PRO A 190 20.09 -3.73 19.28
CA PRO A 190 20.62 -4.97 18.71
C PRO A 190 19.57 -6.07 18.47
N ASN A 191 18.58 -6.19 19.38
CA ASN A 191 17.51 -7.20 19.31
C ASN A 191 16.19 -6.62 18.78
N ALA A 192 16.28 -5.65 17.86
CA ALA A 192 15.12 -5.01 17.28
C ALA A 192 14.23 -6.01 16.51
N PRO A 193 12.90 -5.89 16.59
CA PRO A 193 12.00 -6.67 15.75
C PRO A 193 12.20 -6.33 14.27
N ILE A 194 11.93 -7.32 13.42
CA ILE A 194 12.08 -7.20 11.96
C ILE A 194 10.71 -7.04 11.30
N PHE A 195 10.57 -6.00 10.48
CA PHE A 195 9.43 -5.80 9.60
C PHE A 195 9.81 -6.20 8.17
N LEU A 196 9.25 -7.31 7.67
CA LEU A 196 9.45 -7.75 6.29
C LEU A 196 8.36 -7.17 5.39
N TYR A 197 8.74 -6.33 4.44
CA TYR A 197 7.85 -5.79 3.43
C TYR A 197 7.96 -6.56 2.11
N ILE A 198 6.82 -7.06 1.63
CA ILE A 198 6.65 -7.71 0.33
C ILE A 198 5.85 -6.74 -0.53
N HIS A 199 6.42 -6.29 -1.64
CA HIS A 199 5.75 -5.30 -2.47
C HIS A 199 4.48 -5.86 -3.14
N GLY A 200 3.55 -4.97 -3.45
CA GLY A 200 2.35 -5.30 -4.22
C GLY A 200 2.65 -5.38 -5.73
N GLY A 201 1.64 -5.08 -6.56
CA GLY A 201 1.80 -5.10 -8.02
C GLY A 201 1.32 -6.38 -8.69
N GLY A 202 0.45 -7.13 -8.02
CA GLY A 202 -0.24 -8.30 -8.58
C GLY A 202 0.67 -9.42 -9.06
N TRP A 203 1.89 -9.54 -8.50
CA TRP A 203 2.94 -10.47 -8.91
C TRP A 203 3.59 -10.19 -10.27
N VAL A 204 3.21 -9.12 -10.95
CA VAL A 204 3.67 -8.79 -12.32
C VAL A 204 4.66 -7.63 -12.32
N ILE A 205 4.49 -6.67 -11.41
CA ILE A 205 5.29 -5.45 -11.37
C ILE A 205 5.78 -5.15 -9.95
N GLY A 206 6.73 -4.22 -9.87
CA GLY A 206 7.32 -3.75 -8.63
C GLY A 206 8.68 -4.38 -8.37
N ASP A 207 9.46 -3.72 -7.53
CA ASP A 207 10.72 -4.21 -7.01
C ASP A 207 11.04 -3.51 -5.69
N ARG A 208 12.09 -3.96 -4.99
CA ARG A 208 12.46 -3.43 -3.67
C ARG A 208 12.88 -1.97 -3.64
N ARG A 209 13.17 -1.34 -4.79
CA ARG A 209 13.74 0.03 -4.87
C ARG A 209 12.67 1.11 -4.76
N ILE A 210 11.41 0.76 -4.97
CA ILE A 210 10.26 1.68 -4.84
C ILE A 210 9.28 1.12 -3.78
N PRO A 211 9.72 0.96 -2.52
CA PRO A 211 8.82 0.59 -1.45
C PRO A 211 7.90 1.77 -1.08
N PRO A 212 6.85 1.55 -0.26
CA PRO A 212 6.10 2.62 0.35
C PRO A 212 6.99 3.34 1.38
N PHE A 213 7.81 4.29 0.91
CA PHE A 213 8.86 4.94 1.70
C PHE A 213 8.35 5.48 3.03
N ALA A 214 7.17 6.10 3.06
CA ALA A 214 6.57 6.61 4.30
C ALA A 214 6.35 5.51 5.35
N CYS A 215 5.88 4.33 4.94
CA CYS A 215 5.69 3.18 5.82
C CYS A 215 7.05 2.62 6.28
N VAL A 216 7.97 2.39 5.35
CA VAL A 216 9.32 1.89 5.67
C VAL A 216 10.04 2.78 6.67
N TYR A 217 10.03 4.10 6.44
CA TYR A 217 10.73 5.04 7.31
C TYR A 217 10.03 5.24 8.65
N GLN A 218 8.69 5.26 8.69
CA GLN A 218 7.94 5.32 9.94
C GLN A 218 8.26 4.10 10.83
N VAL A 219 8.18 2.88 10.29
CA VAL A 219 8.45 1.66 11.05
C VAL A 219 9.92 1.61 11.50
N ALA A 220 10.87 1.94 10.62
CA ALA A 220 12.28 2.00 11.00
C ALA A 220 12.57 3.04 12.09
N SER A 221 11.88 4.20 12.06
CA SER A 221 12.02 5.24 13.10
C SER A 221 11.49 4.81 14.47
N MET A 222 10.65 3.78 14.54
CA MET A 222 10.21 3.15 15.80
C MET A 222 11.24 2.16 16.36
N GLY A 223 12.44 2.08 15.79
CA GLY A 223 13.49 1.16 16.23
C GLY A 223 13.34 -0.26 15.70
N TRP A 224 12.60 -0.46 14.62
CA TRP A 224 12.51 -1.75 13.91
C TRP A 224 13.54 -1.83 12.79
N VAL A 225 13.97 -3.05 12.46
CA VAL A 225 14.73 -3.29 11.23
C VAL A 225 13.73 -3.60 10.11
N VAL A 226 13.73 -2.80 9.05
CA VAL A 226 12.80 -2.97 7.92
C VAL A 226 13.53 -3.61 6.75
N CYS A 227 13.01 -4.73 6.27
CA CYS A 227 13.57 -5.51 5.17
C CYS A 227 12.60 -5.50 3.98
N VAL A 228 13.03 -4.95 2.84
CA VAL A 228 12.24 -4.88 1.60
C VAL A 228 12.83 -5.86 0.59
N ILE A 229 12.04 -6.79 0.06
CA ILE A 229 12.55 -7.86 -0.80
C ILE A 229 12.14 -7.73 -2.26
N ASP A 230 13.03 -8.16 -3.15
CA ASP A 230 12.67 -8.60 -4.50
C ASP A 230 12.14 -10.04 -4.45
N TYR A 231 11.22 -10.38 -5.35
CA TYR A 231 10.82 -11.76 -5.65
C TYR A 231 10.64 -11.90 -7.17
N ARG A 232 10.69 -13.12 -7.72
CA ARG A 232 10.50 -13.29 -9.18
C ARG A 232 9.10 -12.89 -9.60
N LEU A 233 8.93 -12.26 -10.76
CA LEU A 233 7.63 -11.76 -11.25
C LEU A 233 7.08 -12.61 -12.41
N SER A 234 5.76 -12.55 -12.60
CA SER A 234 5.08 -13.06 -13.78
C SER A 234 5.31 -12.11 -14.96
N PRO A 235 5.34 -12.63 -16.20
CA PRO A 235 5.10 -14.02 -16.61
C PRO A 235 6.31 -14.95 -16.46
N GLY A 236 7.46 -14.46 -15.97
CA GLY A 236 8.71 -15.25 -15.85
C GLY A 236 8.61 -16.42 -14.86
N VAL A 237 7.74 -16.31 -13.86
CA VAL A 237 7.32 -17.43 -13.01
C VAL A 237 5.81 -17.37 -12.77
N ALA A 238 5.22 -18.51 -12.38
CA ALA A 238 3.83 -18.60 -11.95
C ALA A 238 3.72 -18.77 -10.43
N PHE A 239 2.54 -18.49 -9.88
CA PHE A 239 2.19 -18.92 -8.53
C PHE A 239 2.39 -20.44 -8.38
N PRO A 240 2.95 -20.96 -7.26
CA PRO A 240 3.28 -20.29 -6.00
C PRO A 240 4.71 -19.73 -5.90
N THR A 241 5.44 -19.61 -7.01
CA THR A 241 6.89 -19.31 -6.98
C THR A 241 7.22 -18.00 -6.24
N HIS A 242 6.43 -16.95 -6.43
CA HIS A 242 6.56 -15.66 -5.73
C HIS A 242 6.47 -15.82 -4.20
N LEU A 243 5.53 -16.65 -3.74
CA LEU A 243 5.33 -16.95 -2.32
C LEU A 243 6.50 -17.76 -1.77
N ILE A 244 7.02 -18.72 -2.54
CA ILE A 244 8.21 -19.49 -2.13
C ILE A 244 9.42 -18.57 -2.00
N ASP A 245 9.61 -17.62 -2.92
CA ASP A 245 10.66 -16.61 -2.84
C ASP A 245 10.51 -15.74 -1.57
N SER A 246 9.29 -15.31 -1.25
CA SER A 246 9.00 -14.59 0.00
C SER A 246 9.28 -15.41 1.26
N LYS A 247 8.96 -16.71 1.25
CA LYS A 247 9.29 -17.64 2.35
C LYS A 247 10.80 -17.83 2.51
N ARG A 248 11.57 -17.81 1.41
CA ARG A 248 13.04 -17.84 1.48
C ARG A 248 13.59 -16.62 2.22
N ALA A 249 13.01 -15.44 2.02
CA ALA A 249 13.40 -14.25 2.78
C ALA A 249 13.13 -14.41 4.28
N VAL A 250 11.97 -14.95 4.67
CA VAL A 250 11.67 -15.25 6.09
C VAL A 250 12.68 -16.24 6.67
N ALA A 251 12.99 -17.32 5.95
CA ALA A 251 13.98 -18.30 6.39
C ALA A 251 15.39 -17.70 6.51
N TYR A 252 15.78 -16.84 5.56
CA TYR A 252 17.03 -16.10 5.61
C TYR A 252 17.10 -15.20 6.84
N LEU A 253 16.06 -14.42 7.11
CA LEU A 253 16.00 -13.53 8.27
C LEU A 253 16.10 -14.32 9.58
N ARG A 254 15.30 -15.39 9.75
CA ARG A 254 15.36 -16.23 10.96
C ARG A 254 16.73 -16.86 11.21
N LYS A 255 17.50 -17.13 10.17
CA LYS A 255 18.85 -17.70 10.30
C LYS A 255 19.91 -16.66 10.71
N ASN A 256 19.66 -15.37 10.43
CA ASN A 256 20.63 -14.29 10.62
C ASN A 256 20.13 -13.20 11.59
N ALA A 257 19.03 -13.45 12.30
CA ALA A 257 18.45 -12.57 13.31
C ALA A 257 18.92 -12.96 14.71
#